data_AF-A0A2V8KBW1-F1
#
_entry.id   AF-A0A2V8KBW1-F1
#
_cell.length_a   1.000
_cell.length_b   1.000
_cell.length_c   1.000
_cell.angle_alpha   90.00
_cell.angle_beta   90.00
_cell.angle_gamma   90.00
#
_symmetry.space_group_name_H-M   'P 1'
#
loop_
_entity.id
_entity.type
_entity.pdbx_description
1 polymer ?
#
loop_
_entity_poly.entity_id
_entity_poly.type
_entity_poly.pdbx_seq_one_letter_code
_entity_poly.pdbx_strand_id
1 'polypeptide(L)' 'RLCPCGFANDFRRECFCTPPQIQRYMSKISGPLMDRIDIQVDVPAVPYNLNPA' A
#
# COMPACT_ATOMS: atom_id res chain seq x y z
N ARG A 1 -0.22 -0.40 -1.10
CA ARG A 1 0.30 -0.42 0.30
C ARG A 1 1.74 -0.88 0.26
N LEU A 2 2.68 0.02 0.55
CA LEU A 2 4.08 -0.14 0.14
C LEU A 2 5.08 -0.14 1.32
N CYS A 3 4.58 -0.15 2.56
CA CYS A 3 5.33 -0.39 3.80
C CYS A 3 4.60 -1.42 4.67
N PRO A 4 5.27 -2.00 5.68
CA PRO A 4 4.61 -2.81 6.71
C PRO A 4 3.46 -2.07 7.41
N CYS A 5 3.61 -0.76 7.58
CA CYS A 5 2.61 0.12 8.19
C CYS A 5 1.37 0.41 7.33
N GLY A 6 1.41 0.11 6.03
CA GLY A 6 0.37 0.48 5.07
C GLY A 6 0.28 1.95 4.63
N PHE A 7 1.05 2.88 5.22
CA PHE A 7 0.88 4.35 5.04
C PHE A 7 1.97 5.07 4.24
N ALA A 8 2.92 4.36 3.61
CA ALA A 8 4.03 5.00 2.88
C ALA A 8 3.60 6.01 1.79
N ASN A 9 2.43 5.82 1.17
CA ASN A 9 1.84 6.73 0.19
C ASN A 9 0.40 7.16 0.59
N ASP A 10 0.09 7.16 1.90
CA ASP A 10 -1.22 7.57 2.40
C ASP A 10 -1.17 9.08 2.74
N PHE A 11 -1.91 9.91 2.01
CA PHE A 11 -1.99 11.36 2.28
C PHE A 11 -2.73 11.70 3.59
N ARG A 12 -3.44 10.73 4.20
CA ARG A 12 -4.21 10.93 5.43
C ARG A 12 -3.46 10.51 6.69
N ARG A 13 -2.40 9.69 6.57
CA ARG A 13 -1.67 9.13 7.72
C ARG A 13 -0.18 9.13 7.47
N GLU A 14 0.58 9.59 8.46
CA GLU A 14 2.04 9.51 8.40
C GLU A 14 2.56 8.08 8.50
N CYS A 15 3.59 7.81 7.70
CA CYS A 15 4.35 6.58 7.73
C CYS A 15 5.48 6.69 8.76
N PHE A 16 5.54 5.75 9.71
CA PHE A 16 6.63 5.66 10.69
C PHE A 16 7.69 4.61 10.33
N CYS A 17 7.58 3.97 9.16
CA CYS A 17 8.59 3.01 8.71
C CYS A 17 9.84 3.73 8.23
N THR A 18 10.99 3.20 8.62
CA THR A 18 12.29 3.66 8.12
C THR A 18 12.48 3.28 6.64
N PRO A 19 13.31 4.00 5.87
CA PRO A 19 13.57 3.68 4.47
C PRO A 19 14.01 2.21 4.24
N PRO A 20 14.87 1.60 5.09
CA PRO A 20 15.21 0.17 4.95
C PRO A 20 14.06 -0.80 5.24
N GLN A 21 13.07 -0.43 6.04
CA GLN A 21 11.87 -1.25 6.28
C GLN A 21 10.93 -1.22 5.08
N ILE A 22 10.79 -0.06 4.43
CA ILE A 22 10.00 0.12 3.22
C ILE A 22 10.60 -0.72 2.08
N GLN A 23 11.90 -0.56 1.81
CA GLN A 23 12.59 -1.30 0.75
C GLN A 23 12.48 -2.83 0.92
N ARG A 24 12.66 -3.35 2.14
CA ARG A 24 12.52 -4.79 2.45
C ARG A 24 11.10 -5.32 2.33
N TYR A 25 10.10 -4.46 2.52
CA TYR A 25 8.70 -4.84 2.34
C TYR A 25 8.34 -4.86 0.85
N MET A 26 8.79 -3.86 0.11
CA MET A 26 8.64 -3.77 -1.35
C MET A 26 9.29 -4.94 -2.08
N SER A 27 10.47 -5.39 -1.65
CA SER A 27 11.15 -6.55 -2.25
C SER A 27 10.40 -7.87 -2.04
N LYS A 28 9.45 -7.93 -1.10
CA LYS A 28 8.56 -9.09 -0.89
C LYS A 28 7.30 -9.01 -1.74
N ILE A 29 6.89 -7.80 -2.12
CA ILE A 29 5.80 -7.57 -3.05
C ILE A 29 6.40 -7.82 -4.43
N SER A 30 6.17 -9.03 -4.92
CA SER A 30 6.50 -9.54 -6.26
C SER A 30 7.98 -9.72 -6.58
N GLY A 31 8.40 -10.99 -6.55
CA GLY A 31 9.22 -11.53 -7.63
C GLY A 31 8.36 -11.73 -8.90
N PRO A 32 8.49 -12.82 -9.68
CA PRO A 32 8.05 -13.00 -11.09
C PRO A 32 6.55 -12.81 -11.44
N LEU A 33 5.71 -12.31 -10.52
CA LEU A 33 4.30 -11.99 -10.73
C LEU A 33 4.04 -10.55 -11.22
N MET A 34 4.97 -9.60 -11.04
CA MET A 34 4.80 -8.23 -11.54
C MET A 34 4.96 -8.11 -13.07
N ASP A 35 5.64 -9.07 -13.69
CA ASP A 35 5.96 -9.07 -15.12
C ASP A 35 4.78 -9.53 -16.01
N ARG A 36 3.61 -9.83 -15.41
CA ARG A 36 2.42 -10.38 -16.09
C ARG A 36 1.11 -9.68 -15.74
N ILE A 37 1.18 -8.51 -15.11
CA ILE A 37 -0.01 -7.74 -14.71
C ILE A 37 -0.11 -6.53 -15.64
N ASP A 38 -0.99 -6.62 -16.64
CA ASP A 38 -1.17 -5.57 -17.65
C ASP A 38 -1.76 -4.26 -17.09
N ILE A 39 -2.49 -4.32 -15.95
CA ILE A 39 -3.15 -3.15 -15.37
C ILE A 39 -2.92 -3.11 -13.86
N GLN A 40 -2.23 -2.06 -13.41
CA GLN A 40 -2.12 -1.70 -12.00
C GLN A 40 -2.90 -0.40 -11.77
N VAL A 41 -3.91 -0.47 -10.89
CA VAL A 41 -4.67 0.72 -10.46
C VAL A 41 -4.59 0.81 -8.95
N ASP A 42 -4.15 1.96 -8.45
CA ASP A 42 -4.23 2.28 -7.03
C ASP A 42 -5.66 2.60 -6.64
N VAL A 43 -6.25 1.75 -5.79
CA VAL A 43 -7.61 1.95 -5.27
C VAL A 43 -7.53 2.58 -3.89
N PRO A 44 -7.97 3.85 -3.71
CA PRO A 44 -7.95 4.49 -2.41
C PRO A 44 -8.98 3.86 -1.45
N ALA A 45 -8.70 3.97 -0.15
CA ALA A 45 -9.64 3.51 0.87
C ALA A 45 -10.92 4.36 0.85
N VAL A 46 -12.07 3.72 0.67
CA VAL A 46 -13.37 4.36 0.79
C VAL A 46 -13.72 4.49 2.28
N PRO A 47 -14.16 5.68 2.76
CA PRO A 47 -14.62 5.83 4.14
C PRO A 47 -15.81 4.89 4.40
N TYR A 48 -15.71 4.08 5.45
CA TYR A 48 -16.78 3.19 5.86
C TYR A 48 -17.78 3.98 6.70
N ASN A 49 -18.97 4.24 6.15
CA ASN A 49 -20.07 4.84 6.90
C ASN A 49 -20.76 3.75 7.72
N LEU A 50 -20.52 3.74 9.03
CA LEU A 50 -21.35 3.04 10.02
C LEU A 50 -22.65 3.82 10.27
N ASN A 51 -23.42 4.08 9.22
CA ASN A 51 -24.85 4.38 9.34
C ASN A 51 -25.52 4.34 7.96
N PRO A 52 -26.10 3.20 7.56
CA PRO A 52 -27.09 3.16 6.50
C PRO A 52 -28.49 3.37 7.12
N ALA A 53 -28.72 4.50 7.80
CA ALA A 53 -30.03 5.00 8.23
C ALA A 53 -29.89 6.44 8.74
#